data_AF-T1ABQ7-F1
#
_entry.id   AF-T1ABQ7-F1
#
_cell.length_a   1.000
_cell.length_b   1.000
_cell.length_c   1.000
_cell.angle_alpha   90.00
_cell.angle_beta   90.00
_cell.angle_gamma   90.00
#
_symmetry.space_group_name_H-M   'P 1'
#
loop_
_entity.id
_entity.type
_entity.pdbx_description
1 polymer ?
#
loop_
_entity_poly.entity_id
_entity_poly.type
_entity_poly.pdbx_seq_one_letter_code
_entity_poly.pdbx_strand_id
1 'polypeptide(L)' 'NATKYTKLSYDEALTLSLESYKKAGSNVFMDPISLIIARRAGIKIHVIKGDITRNYKEIIEGKKSMGTLIE' A
#
# COMPACT_ATOMS: atom_id res chain seq x y z
N ASN A 1 18.87 -5.42 0.05
CA ASN A 1 17.97 -5.46 1.22
C ASN A 1 16.83 -4.48 1.00
N ALA A 2 15.61 -4.97 0.77
CA ALA A 2 14.42 -4.12 0.64
C ALA A 2 13.79 -3.93 2.03
N THR A 3 13.75 -2.69 2.51
CA THR A 3 13.12 -2.34 3.80
C THR A 3 11.68 -1.93 3.54
N LYS A 4 10.75 -2.43 4.36
CA LYS A 4 9.33 -2.10 4.22
C LYS A 4 9.06 -0.65 4.64
N TYR A 5 8.35 0.11 3.80
CA TYR A 5 7.88 1.44 4.15
C TYR A 5 6.76 1.35 5.20
N THR A 6 6.81 2.14 6.26
CA THR A 6 5.73 2.23 7.25
C THR A 6 4.59 3.10 6.75
N LYS A 7 4.90 4.12 5.94
CA LYS A 7 3.97 5.07 5.35
C LYS A 7 4.47 5.51 3.97
N LEU A 8 3.55 5.80 3.06
CA LEU A 8 3.81 6.42 1.76
C LEU A 8 2.76 7.50 1.51
N SER A 9 3.15 8.54 0.79
CA SER A 9 2.20 9.43 0.13
C SER A 9 1.64 8.76 -1.14
N TYR A 10 0.52 9.27 -1.62
CA TYR A 10 -0.04 8.85 -2.90
C TYR A 10 0.92 9.01 -4.09
N ASP A 11 1.72 10.07 -4.11
CA ASP A 11 2.68 10.33 -5.20
C ASP A 11 3.83 9.31 -5.19
N GLU A 12 4.34 8.95 -4.00
CA GLU A 12 5.33 7.89 -3.84
C GLU A 12 4.76 6.51 -4.23
N ALA A 13 3.54 6.20 -3.78
CA ALA A 13 2.88 4.94 -4.09
C ALA A 13 2.60 4.79 -5.60
N LEU A 14 2.19 5.87 -6.27
CA LEU A 14 1.95 5.89 -7.71
C LEU A 14 3.25 5.67 -8.49
N THR A 15 4.34 6.32 -8.07
CA THR A 15 5.66 6.15 -8.66
C THR A 15 6.12 4.69 -8.56
N LEU A 16 6.03 4.10 -7.36
CA LEU A 16 6.39 2.70 -7.13
C LEU A 16 5.52 1.73 -7.94
N SER A 17 4.22 1.99 -8.02
CA SER A 17 3.30 1.17 -8.81
C SER A 17 3.69 1.22 -10.29
N LEU A 18 3.88 2.41 -10.88
CA LEU A 18 4.29 2.56 -12.29
C LEU A 18 5.65 1.91 -12.59
N GLU A 19 6.61 1.98 -11.66
CA GLU A 19 7.90 1.30 -11.81
C GLU A 19 7.78 -0.22 -11.74
N SER A 20 6.85 -0.74 -10.95
CA SER A 20 6.64 -2.19 -10.82
C SER A 20 6.18 -2.83 -12.14
N TYR A 21 5.38 -2.13 -12.94
CA TYR A 21 4.95 -2.61 -14.26
C TYR A 21 6.09 -2.71 -15.30
N LYS A 22 7.19 -1.96 -15.11
CA LYS A 22 8.32 -1.95 -16.04
C LYS A 22 9.25 -3.15 -15.87
N LYS A 23 9.22 -3.83 -14.73
CA LYS A 23 10.12 -4.94 -14.39
C LYS A 23 9.35 -6.25 -14.36
N ALA A 24 9.65 -7.17 -15.28
CA ALA A 24 9.11 -8.52 -15.25
C ALA A 24 9.43 -9.19 -13.90
N GLY A 25 8.43 -9.77 -13.23
CA GLY A 25 8.57 -10.42 -11.92
C GLY A 25 8.53 -9.46 -10.71
N SER A 26 8.24 -8.18 -10.91
CA SER A 26 8.04 -7.22 -9.82
C SER A 26 6.74 -7.52 -9.05
N ASN A 27 6.78 -7.41 -7.72
CA ASN A 27 5.63 -7.65 -6.86
C ASN A 27 4.67 -6.45 -6.93
N VAL A 28 3.73 -6.47 -7.89
CA VAL A 28 2.71 -5.45 -8.06
C VAL A 28 1.78 -5.47 -6.85
N PHE A 29 1.81 -4.41 -6.03
CA PHE A 29 0.98 -4.34 -4.82
C PHE A 29 -0.40 -3.72 -5.08
N MET A 30 -0.51 -2.83 -6.08
CA MET A 30 -1.76 -2.16 -6.45
C MET A 30 -1.67 -1.55 -7.84
N ASP A 31 -2.78 -1.52 -8.57
CA ASP A 31 -2.92 -0.85 -9.85
C ASP A 31 -2.89 0.70 -9.72
N PRO A 32 -2.19 1.43 -10.61
CA PRO A 32 -2.12 2.89 -10.59
C PRO A 32 -3.47 3.60 -10.65
N ILE A 33 -4.42 3.07 -11.42
CA ILE A 33 -5.75 3.69 -11.58
C ILE A 33 -6.51 3.64 -10.24
N SER A 34 -6.43 2.52 -9.54
CA SER A 34 -7.01 2.32 -8.23
C SER A 34 -6.44 3.30 -7.19
N LEU A 35 -5.12 3.57 -7.24
CA LEU A 35 -4.49 4.60 -6.40
C LEU A 35 -5.03 6.01 -6.71
N ILE A 36 -5.22 6.35 -7.98
CA ILE A 36 -5.78 7.65 -8.38
C ILE A 36 -7.22 7.82 -7.88
N ILE A 37 -8.04 6.76 -7.99
CA ILE A 37 -9.43 6.76 -7.49
C ILE A 37 -9.44 6.97 -5.98
N ALA A 38 -8.63 6.21 -5.23
CA ALA A 38 -8.56 6.32 -3.79
C ALA A 38 -8.09 7.70 -3.31
N ARG A 39 -7.09 8.30 -3.98
CA ARG A 39 -6.63 9.67 -3.72
C ARG A 39 -7.76 10.68 -3.89
N ARG A 40 -8.51 10.60 -5.00
CA ARG A 40 -9.64 11.50 -5.29
C ARG A 40 -10.77 11.36 -4.29
N ALA A 41 -10.99 10.15 -3.78
CA ALA A 41 -12.01 9.86 -2.78
C ALA A 41 -11.58 10.17 -1.33
N GLY A 42 -10.33 10.56 -1.10
CA GLY A 42 -9.80 10.79 0.26
C GLY A 42 -9.74 9.52 1.11
N ILE A 43 -9.66 8.35 0.47
CA ILE A 43 -9.60 7.05 1.15
C ILE A 43 -8.16 6.78 1.57
N LYS A 44 -7.95 6.20 2.76
CA LYS A 44 -6.64 5.71 3.20
C LYS A 44 -6.49 4.25 2.85
N ILE A 45 -5.32 3.82 2.38
CA ILE A 45 -5.07 2.43 1.98
C ILE A 45 -4.08 1.78 2.93
N HIS A 46 -4.41 0.58 3.42
CA HIS A 46 -3.49 -0.27 4.18
C HIS A 46 -3.00 -1.43 3.31
N VAL A 47 -1.71 -1.42 2.96
CA VAL A 47 -1.06 -2.53 2.25
C VAL A 47 -0.48 -3.51 3.27
N ILE A 48 -1.08 -4.69 3.38
CA ILE A 48 -0.72 -5.71 4.38
C ILE A 48 -0.46 -7.07 3.75
N LYS A 49 0.22 -7.94 4.51
CA LYS A 49 0.30 -9.36 4.18
C LYS A 49 -1.04 -10.02 4.55
N GLY A 50 -1.72 -10.61 3.57
CA GLY A 50 -3.10 -11.08 3.72
C GLY A 50 -3.27 -12.32 4.62
N ASP A 51 -2.20 -13.08 4.85
CA ASP A 51 -2.16 -14.28 5.70
C ASP A 51 -1.98 -13.98 7.19
N ILE A 52 -1.69 -12.72 7.56
CA ILE A 52 -1.53 -12.31 8.96
C ILE A 52 -2.84 -11.68 9.44
N THR A 53 -3.73 -12.51 9.98
CA THR A 53 -5.07 -12.09 10.46
C THR A 53 -5.00 -10.95 11.51
N ARG A 54 -3.93 -10.92 12.31
CA ARG A 54 -3.67 -9.86 13.30
C ARG A 54 -3.67 -8.45 12.68
N ASN A 55 -3.19 -8.30 11.45
CA ASN A 55 -3.14 -6.99 10.78
C ASN A 55 -4.55 -6.40 10.61
N TYR A 56 -5.54 -7.21 10.23
CA TYR A 56 -6.91 -6.75 10.04
C TYR A 56 -7.50 -6.20 11.35
N LYS A 57 -7.31 -6.92 12.45
CA LYS A 57 -7.76 -6.50 13.78
C LYS A 57 -7.10 -5.18 14.20
N GLU A 58 -5.78 -5.07 14.03
CA GLU A 58 -5.05 -3.84 14.38
C GLU A 58 -5.51 -2.64 13.55
N ILE A 59 -5.79 -2.82 12.25
CA ILE A 59 -6.30 -1.75 11.38
C ILE A 59 -7.69 -1.30 11.82
N ILE A 60 -8.61 -2.24 12.05
CA ILE A 60 -9.99 -1.92 12.48
C ILE A 60 -9.99 -1.19 13.83
N GLU A 61 -9.08 -1.55 14.73
CA GLU A 61 -8.92 -0.91 16.04
C GLU A 61 -8.13 0.42 16.00
N GLY A 62 -7.70 0.88 14.81
CA GLY A 62 -6.90 2.11 14.66
C GLY A 62 -5.48 2.02 15.24
N LYS A 63 -4.98 0.80 15.49
CA LYS A 63 -3.63 0.54 16.00
C LYS A 63 -2.63 0.45 14.85
N LYS A 64 -1.34 0.54 15.19
CA LYS A 64 -0.26 0.34 14.20
C LYS A 64 -0.29 -1.10 13.67
N SER A 65 -0.57 -1.24 12.37
CA SER A 65 -0.40 -2.49 11.64
C SER A 65 1.05 -2.68 11.19
N MET A 66 1.48 -3.92 10.95
CA MET A 66 2.78 -4.22 10.33
C MET A 66 2.82 -3.93 8.81
N GLY A 67 1.87 -3.15 8.30
CA GLY A 67 1.67 -2.78 6.90
C GLY A 67 2.37 -1.50 6.46
N THR A 68 2.02 -1.06 5.26
CA THR A 68 2.31 0.29 4.74
C THR A 68 1.00 1.04 4.65
N LEU A 69 0.94 2.23 5.25
CA LEU A 69 -0.20 3.15 5.11
C LEU A 69 0.03 4.11 3.94
N ILE A 70 -0.93 4.24 3.04
CA ILE A 70 -0.93 5.24 1.96
C ILE A 70 -2.00 6.29 2.27
N GLU A 71 -1.59 7.55 2.38
CA GLU A 71 -2.47 8.72 2.60
C GLU A 71 -1.94 10.00 1.97
#